data_AF-W4LP76-F1
#
_entry.id   AF-W4LP76-F1
#
_cell.length_a   1.000
_cell.length_b   1.000
_cell.length_c   1.000
_cell.angle_alpha   90.00
_cell.angle_beta   90.00
_cell.angle_gamma   90.00
#
_symmetry.space_group_name_H-M   'P 1'
#
loop_
_entity.id
_entity.type
_entity.pdbx_description
1 polymer ?
#
loop_
_entity_poly.entity_id
_entity_poly.type
_entity_poly.pdbx_seq_one_letter_code
_entity_poly.pdbx_strand_id
1 'polypeptide(L)'
;MAVLIDTNIVVYRFDSRFPAKQQQATALLRQHIADDTARLPHQAIVEFVAAVTRPQRNSSPLLTMEDALNEAEAFLLVSGH
;
A
#
# COMPACT_ATOMS: atom_id res chain seq x y z
N MET A 1 11.79 -14.96 7.99
CA MET A 1 10.45 -14.96 8.61
C MET A 1 9.56 -14.07 7.77
N ALA A 2 8.38 -14.55 7.35
CA ALA A 2 7.44 -13.74 6.60
C ALA A 2 6.81 -12.67 7.50
N VAL A 3 6.57 -11.47 6.94
CA VAL A 3 5.88 -10.38 7.63
C VAL A 3 4.57 -10.06 6.91
N LEU A 4 3.52 -9.85 7.71
CA LEU A 4 2.23 -9.40 7.20
C LEU A 4 2.30 -7.89 7.03
N ILE A 5 2.18 -7.42 5.79
CA ILE A 5 2.09 -5.98 5.52
C ILE A 5 0.63 -5.56 5.66
N ASP A 6 0.36 -4.71 6.64
CA ASP A 6 -0.95 -4.10 6.84
C ASP A 6 -1.21 -2.99 5.83
N THR A 7 -2.48 -2.83 5.46
CA THR A 7 -2.99 -1.79 4.56
C THR A 7 -2.47 -0.40 4.90
N ASN A 8 -2.35 -0.07 6.18
CA ASN A 8 -1.91 1.25 6.62
C ASN A 8 -0.51 1.60 6.11
N ILE A 9 0.41 0.64 6.06
CA ILE A 9 1.79 0.89 5.56
C ILE A 9 1.74 1.24 4.07
N VAL A 10 0.94 0.52 3.29
CA VAL A 10 0.78 0.77 1.85
C VAL A 10 0.13 2.13 1.61
N VAL A 11 -0.87 2.52 2.40
CA VAL A 11 -1.50 3.84 2.32
C VAL A 11 -0.49 4.96 2.65
N TYR A 12 0.32 4.81 3.70
CA TYR A 12 1.31 5.83 4.08
C TYR A 12 2.39 6.05 3.01
N ARG A 13 2.69 5.05 2.16
CA ARG A 13 3.57 5.24 1.01
C ARG A 13 3.09 6.35 0.07
N PHE A 14 1.78 6.54 -0.06
CA PHE A 14 1.18 7.52 -0.96
C PHE A 14 0.67 8.79 -0.24
N ASP A 15 0.64 8.79 1.09
CA ASP A 15 0.14 9.91 1.88
C ASP A 15 1.24 10.96 2.16
N SER A 16 1.33 11.97 1.29
CA SER A 16 2.28 13.08 1.39
C SER A 16 2.08 13.97 2.63
N ARG A 17 0.97 13.85 3.35
CA ARG A 17 0.70 14.61 4.58
C ARG A 17 1.51 14.12 5.77
N PHE A 18 2.04 12.89 5.69
CA PHE A 18 2.87 12.28 6.73
C PHE A 18 4.25 11.90 6.17
N PRO A 19 5.12 12.85 5.82
CA PRO A 19 6.39 12.58 5.14
C PRO A 19 7.31 11.62 5.92
N ALA A 20 7.33 11.71 7.25
CA ALA A 20 8.08 10.78 8.09
C ALA A 20 7.54 9.34 8.00
N LYS A 21 6.21 9.18 8.04
CA LYS A 21 5.57 7.86 7.89
C LYS A 21 5.71 7.32 6.47
N GLN A 22 5.68 8.18 5.46
CA GLN A 22 5.92 7.82 4.06
C GLN A 22 7.33 7.27 3.83
N GLN A 23 8.35 7.93 4.38
CA GLN A 23 9.73 7.46 4.31
C GLN A 23 9.89 6.10 4.99
N GLN A 24 9.33 5.93 6.19
CA GLN A 24 9.35 4.67 6.92
C GLN A 24 8.62 3.56 6.16
N ALA A 25 7.42 3.83 5.66
CA ALA A 25 6.65 2.88 4.86
C ALA A 25 7.40 2.46 3.59
N THR A 26 8.04 3.41 2.89
CA THR A 26 8.83 3.13 1.69
C THR A 26 10.03 2.26 1.99
N ALA A 27 10.75 2.54 3.10
CA ALA A 27 11.90 1.75 3.52
C ALA A 27 11.51 0.31 3.91
N LEU A 28 10.42 0.15 4.69
CA LEU A 28 9.92 -1.16 5.12
C LEU A 28 9.45 -2.00 3.93
N LEU A 29 8.68 -1.41 3.01
CA LEU A 29 8.22 -2.10 1.82
C LEU A 29 9.39 -2.53 0.93
N ARG A 30 10.37 -1.64 0.70
CA ARG A 30 11.56 -1.98 -0.09
C ARG A 30 12.33 -3.15 0.52
N GLN A 31 12.55 -3.15 1.84
CA GLN A 31 13.28 -4.21 2.52
C GLN A 31 12.55 -5.57 2.37
N HIS A 32 11.26 -5.63 2.69
CA HIS A 32 10.54 -6.89 2.71
C HIS A 32 10.18 -7.44 1.32
N ILE A 33 10.05 -6.59 0.32
CA ILE A 33 9.97 -7.01 -1.09
C ILE A 33 11.32 -7.61 -1.53
N ALA A 34 12.44 -6.96 -1.22
CA ALA A 34 13.77 -7.46 -1.58
C ALA A 34 14.10 -8.80 -0.92
N ASP A 35 13.63 -9.02 0.31
CA ASP A 35 13.78 -10.27 1.05
C ASP A 35 12.74 -11.35 0.67
N ASP A 36 11.80 -11.08 -0.24
CA ASP A 36 10.65 -11.96 -0.58
C ASP A 36 9.87 -12.46 0.67
N THR A 37 9.83 -11.62 1.71
CA THR A 37 9.15 -11.94 2.98
C THR A 37 7.83 -11.21 3.16
N ALA A 38 7.52 -10.25 2.28
CA ALA A 38 6.26 -9.55 2.30
C ALA A 38 5.12 -10.49 1.87
N ARG A 39 4.10 -10.60 2.71
CA ARG A 39 2.83 -11.23 2.35
C ARG A 39 1.71 -10.23 2.59
N LEU A 40 0.91 -10.00 1.55
CA LEU A 40 -0.22 -9.07 1.60
C LEU A 40 -1.53 -9.89 1.62
N PRO A 41 -2.37 -9.77 2.67
CA PRO A 41 -3.69 -10.38 2.66
C PRO A 41 -4.54 -9.82 1.51
N HIS A 42 -5.35 -10.65 0.85
CA HIS A 42 -6.32 -10.16 -0.14
C HIS A 42 -7.25 -9.08 0.45
N GLN A 43 -7.65 -9.24 1.72
CA GLN A 43 -8.45 -8.22 2.41
C GLN A 43 -7.72 -6.87 2.49
N ALA A 44 -6.40 -6.87 2.71
CA ALA A 44 -5.61 -5.66 2.77
C ALA A 44 -5.55 -4.93 1.41
N ILE A 45 -5.62 -5.67 0.30
CA ILE A 45 -5.72 -5.09 -1.05
C ILE A 45 -7.05 -4.34 -1.22
N VAL A 46 -8.15 -4.95 -0.80
CA VAL A 46 -9.49 -4.33 -0.87
C VAL A 46 -9.56 -3.08 0.01
N GLU A 47 -9.03 -3.17 1.23
CA GLU A 47 -8.95 -2.03 2.16
C GLU A 47 -8.06 -0.93 1.61
N PHE A 48 -6.96 -1.26 0.92
CA PHE A 48 -6.06 -0.31 0.29
C PHE A 48 -6.78 0.51 -0.76
N VAL A 49 -7.45 -0.15 -1.72
CA VAL A 49 -8.20 0.52 -2.79
C VAL A 49 -9.24 1.46 -2.20
N ALA A 50 -10.00 0.99 -1.20
CA ALA A 50 -10.99 1.82 -0.51
C ALA A 50 -10.36 3.03 0.21
N ALA A 51 -9.20 2.87 0.84
CA ALA A 51 -8.54 3.93 1.60
C ALA A 51 -7.91 5.02 0.72
N VAL A 52 -7.30 4.65 -0.41
CA VAL A 52 -6.57 5.60 -1.28
C VAL A 52 -7.48 6.34 -2.27
N THR A 53 -8.61 5.73 -2.65
CA THR A 53 -9.59 6.33 -3.58
C THR A 53 -10.65 7.16 -2.87
N ARG A 54 -10.83 6.95 -1.56
CA ARG A 54 -11.80 7.72 -0.76
C ARG A 54 -11.28 9.15 -0.54
N PRO A 55 -12.04 10.18 -0.93
CA PRO A 55 -11.72 11.56 -0.59
C PRO A 55 -11.70 11.73 0.93
N GLN A 56 -10.65 12.34 1.46
CA GLN A 56 -10.64 12.75 2.87
C GLN A 56 -11.21 14.17 2.99
N ARG A 57 -11.67 14.55 4.19
CA ARG A 57 -12.28 15.86 4.44
C ARG A 57 -11.40 16.98 3.87
N ASN A 58 -11.90 17.68 2.86
CA ASN A 58 -11.23 18.77 2.13
C ASN A 58 -9.94 18.37 1.39
N SER A 59 -9.81 17.13 0.94
CA SER A 59 -8.67 16.69 0.13
C SER A 59 -9.12 15.77 -0.99
N SER A 60 -8.44 15.88 -2.13
CA SER A 60 -8.53 14.90 -3.19
C SER A 60 -8.12 13.51 -2.68
N PRO A 61 -8.62 12.43 -3.30
CA PRO A 61 -8.10 11.09 -3.09
C PRO A 61 -6.58 11.04 -3.18
N LEU A 62 -5.96 10.10 -2.46
CA LEU A 62 -4.51 9.89 -2.54
C LEU A 62 -4.09 9.37 -3.91
N LEU A 63 -4.92 8.53 -4.52
CA LEU A 63 -4.75 7.98 -5.85
C LEU A 63 -6.05 8.08 -6.64
N THR A 64 -5.94 8.11 -7.97
CA THR A 64 -7.11 7.87 -8.82
C THR A 64 -7.56 6.41 -8.69
N MET A 65 -8.79 6.10 -9.10
CA MET A 65 -9.26 4.71 -9.12
C MET A 65 -8.40 3.84 -10.03
N GLU A 66 -7.95 4.38 -11.17
CA GLU A 66 -7.08 3.67 -12.11
C GLU A 66 -5.72 3.34 -11.48
N ASP A 67 -5.06 4.32 -10.85
CA ASP A 67 -3.79 4.11 -10.17
C ASP A 67 -3.92 3.10 -9.01
N ALA A 68 -5.03 3.17 -8.26
CA ALA A 68 -5.28 2.26 -7.15
C ALA A 68 -5.45 0.81 -7.63
N LEU A 69 -6.12 0.59 -8.76
CA LEU A 69 -6.28 -0.73 -9.36
C LEU A 69 -4.97 -1.26 -9.93
N ASN A 70 -4.18 -0.42 -10.61
CA ASN A 70 -2.86 -0.80 -11.11
C ASN A 70 -1.92 -1.27 -9.97
N GLU A 71 -1.87 -0.54 -8.85
CA GLU A 71 -1.09 -0.97 -7.68
C GLU A 71 -1.65 -2.25 -7.04
N ALA A 72 -2.98 -2.41 -6.99
CA ALA A 72 -3.61 -3.62 -6.47
C ALA A 72 -3.28 -4.88 -7.31
N GLU A 73 -3.30 -4.75 -8.64
CA GLU A 73 -2.89 -5.83 -9.55
C GLU A 73 -1.41 -6.20 -9.36
N ALA A 74 -0.54 -5.20 -9.18
CA ALA A 74 0.86 -5.44 -8.87
C ALA A 74 1.04 -6.26 -7.57
N PHE A 75 0.25 -5.98 -6.52
CA PHE A 75 0.31 -6.76 -5.27
C PHE A 75 -0.16 -8.21 -5.44
N LEU A 76 -1.18 -8.46 -6.27
CA LEU A 76 -1.69 -9.80 -6.56
C LEU A 76 -0.67 -10.65 -7.31
N LEU A 77 0.04 -10.06 -8.28
CA LEU A 77 1.10 -10.75 -9.03
C LEU A 77 2.29 -11.14 -8.15
N VAL A 78 2.64 -10.31 -7.17
CA VAL A 78 3.76 -10.56 -6.24
C VAL A 78 3.38 -11.59 -5.15
N SER A 79 2.10 -11.74 -4.82
CA SER A 79 1.63 -12.65 -3.76
C SER A 79 1.42 -14.11 -4.23
N GLY A 80 1.59 -14.39 -5.54
CA GLY A 80 1.35 -15.69 -6.16
C GLY A 80 2.54 -16.65 -6.20
N HIS A 81 3.64 -16.39 -5.47
CA HIS A 81 4.83 -17.24 -5.39
C HIS A 81 5.16 -17.66 -3.94
#